data_AF-W1NVX8-F1
#
_entry.id   AF-W1NVX8-F1
#
_cell.length_a   1.000
_cell.length_b   1.000
_cell.length_c   1.000
_cell.angle_alpha   90.00
_cell.angle_beta   90.00
_cell.angle_gamma   90.00
#
_symmetry.space_group_name_H-M   'P 1'
#
loop_
_entity.id
_entity.type
_entity.pdbx_description
1 polymer ?
#
loop_
_entity_poly.entity_id
_entity_poly.type
_entity_poly.pdbx_seq_one_letter_code
_entity_poly.pdbx_strand_id
1 'polypeptide(L)'
;MASSLPFSLLTLLFVITAIPCFSEVIFEEGYTVETVLDFNNKKIEDREIFPFSLQPLPQGLVLLDSVKSAFFTIALPLSLESDVRLLSGDGKEGFSDGDLGTAEFNHPRSFAVDSVGNIYVAQRSDNTIRKISKKGVTTIAGGSGSPPKPGHADGPGQNATFSNDFDLVFIPNMCSLLVSDKASRLVRQINLKPEDCAQPTQSELGMASISIIAAICLMCLLIGLIAGFMARRFIVSHTGRAHSPLVQQDMEALPNPTGESSTDNLLRHQKRSC
;
A
#
# COMPACT_ATOMS: atom_id res chain seq x y z
N MET A 1 -75.10 67.22 29.53
CA MET A 1 -73.94 66.49 30.07
C MET A 1 -74.34 65.02 30.11
N ALA A 2 -73.99 64.29 29.05
CA ALA A 2 -74.45 62.91 28.84
C ALA A 2 -73.24 61.99 28.72
N SER A 3 -73.36 60.87 29.43
CA SER A 3 -72.47 59.74 29.59
C SER A 3 -72.45 58.82 28.36
N SER A 4 -71.36 58.07 28.15
CA SER A 4 -71.40 56.66 27.73
C SER A 4 -70.01 56.00 27.77
N LEU A 5 -70.07 54.70 28.09
CA LEU A 5 -69.06 53.71 28.49
C LEU A 5 -68.18 53.18 27.32
N PRO A 6 -67.13 52.37 27.61
CA PRO A 6 -65.97 52.20 26.74
C PRO A 6 -66.19 51.17 25.63
N PHE A 7 -65.67 51.46 24.44
CA PHE A 7 -65.70 50.54 23.30
C PHE A 7 -64.54 49.56 23.41
N SER A 8 -64.90 48.29 23.58
CA SER A 8 -64.05 47.11 23.42
C SER A 8 -63.25 47.18 22.11
N LEU A 9 -61.92 47.19 22.22
CA LEU A 9 -61.04 46.91 21.10
C LEU A 9 -60.15 45.72 21.50
N LEU A 10 -60.68 44.52 21.32
CA LEU A 10 -59.92 43.27 21.33
C LEU A 10 -59.00 43.27 20.09
N THR A 11 -57.81 43.86 20.21
CA THR A 11 -56.74 43.68 19.23
C THR A 11 -56.11 42.31 19.48
N LEU A 12 -56.49 41.34 18.65
CA LEU A 12 -55.81 40.04 18.56
C LEU A 12 -54.38 40.29 18.04
N LEU A 13 -53.43 40.43 18.97
CA LEU A 13 -52.01 40.49 18.65
C LEU A 13 -51.59 39.09 18.17
N PHE A 14 -51.59 38.89 16.85
CA PHE A 14 -50.98 37.72 16.23
C PHE A 14 -49.46 37.84 16.44
N VAL A 15 -48.97 37.27 17.54
CA VAL A 15 -47.53 37.10 17.76
C VAL A 15 -47.09 36.01 16.80
N ILE A 16 -46.67 36.40 15.59
CA ILE A 16 -45.92 35.51 14.71
C ILE A 16 -44.56 35.32 15.40
N THR A 17 -44.45 34.30 16.24
CA THR A 17 -43.15 33.83 16.71
C THR A 17 -42.45 33.23 15.50
N ALA A 18 -41.53 33.97 14.90
CA ALA A 18 -40.56 33.41 13.99
C ALA A 18 -39.79 32.35 14.79
N ILE A 19 -40.12 31.07 14.60
CA ILE A 19 -39.33 29.96 15.15
C ILE A 19 -37.98 30.07 14.46
N PRO A 20 -36.89 30.43 15.17
CA PRO A 20 -35.59 30.42 14.54
C PRO A 20 -35.29 28.96 14.19
N CYS A 21 -35.21 28.69 12.90
CA CYS A 21 -34.79 27.39 12.39
C CYS A 21 -33.29 27.27 12.66
N PHE A 22 -32.93 26.79 13.84
CA PHE A 22 -31.57 26.37 14.13
C PHE A 22 -31.42 24.93 13.63
N SER A 23 -30.53 24.71 12.67
CA SER A 23 -30.06 23.36 12.37
C SER A 23 -29.14 22.91 13.51
N GLU A 24 -29.55 21.92 14.28
CA GLU A 24 -28.71 21.29 15.30
C GLU A 24 -27.74 20.32 14.63
N VAL A 25 -26.48 20.35 15.06
CA VAL A 25 -25.47 19.37 14.62
C VAL A 25 -25.72 18.07 15.36
N ILE A 26 -26.02 17.00 14.62
CA ILE A 26 -26.22 15.66 15.18
C ILE A 26 -24.90 14.90 15.09
N PHE A 27 -24.33 14.55 16.24
CA PHE A 27 -23.11 13.75 16.32
C PHE A 27 -23.44 12.26 16.33
N GLU A 28 -22.66 11.47 15.58
CA GLU A 28 -22.65 10.01 15.69
C GLU A 28 -21.79 9.59 16.90
N GLU A 29 -22.29 8.68 17.73
CA GLU A 29 -21.56 8.17 18.90
C GLU A 29 -20.46 7.17 18.49
N GLY A 30 -19.45 6.98 19.34
CA GLY A 30 -18.41 5.96 19.16
C GLY A 30 -17.09 6.44 18.54
N TYR A 31 -16.99 7.71 18.14
CA TYR A 31 -15.72 8.31 17.72
C TYR A 31 -15.00 8.97 18.89
N THR A 32 -13.72 8.66 19.05
CA THR A 32 -12.80 9.34 19.98
C THR A 32 -11.69 10.04 19.21
N VAL A 33 -11.14 11.11 19.78
CA VAL A 33 -10.00 11.85 19.22
C VAL A 33 -8.90 11.88 20.26
N GLU A 34 -7.72 11.38 19.91
CA GLU A 34 -6.54 11.36 20.77
C GLU A 34 -5.34 11.98 20.05
N THR A 35 -4.52 12.74 20.79
CA THR A 35 -3.26 13.27 20.27
C THR A 35 -2.20 12.18 20.36
N VAL A 36 -1.81 11.64 19.21
CA VAL A 36 -0.76 10.61 19.11
C VAL A 36 0.64 11.18 18.92
N LEU A 37 0.77 12.45 18.51
CA LEU A 37 2.03 13.17 18.29
C LEU A 37 1.84 14.66 18.62
N ASP A 38 2.81 15.25 19.33
CA ASP A 38 2.81 16.68 19.69
C ASP A 38 4.13 17.35 19.25
N PHE A 39 4.04 18.20 18.23
CA PHE A 39 5.19 18.96 17.70
C PHE A 39 5.46 20.27 18.46
N ASN A 40 4.61 20.69 19.40
CA ASN A 40 4.88 21.89 20.21
C ASN A 40 6.12 21.72 21.10
N ASN A 41 6.38 20.48 21.52
CA ASN A 41 7.48 20.12 22.43
C ASN A 41 8.59 19.32 21.75
N LYS A 42 8.52 19.12 20.42
CA LYS A 42 9.43 18.26 19.67
C LYS A 42 10.04 19.02 18.50
N LYS A 43 11.35 19.25 18.58
CA LYS A 43 12.14 19.82 17.49
C LYS A 43 12.95 18.73 16.80
N ILE A 44 13.12 18.84 15.49
CA ILE A 44 13.98 17.94 14.70
C ILE A 44 15.05 18.80 14.05
N GLU A 45 16.32 18.56 14.39
CA GLU A 45 17.43 19.38 13.88
C GLU A 45 17.19 20.89 14.11
N ASP A 46 16.70 21.25 15.30
CA ASP A 46 16.30 22.61 15.69
C ASP A 46 15.14 23.24 14.88
N ARG A 47 14.49 22.46 14.02
CA ARG A 47 13.33 22.88 13.23
C ARG A 47 12.04 22.71 14.03
N GLU A 48 11.24 23.76 14.02
CA GLU A 48 9.82 23.70 14.38
C GLU A 48 9.04 23.10 13.22
N ILE A 49 8.05 22.25 13.53
CA ILE A 49 7.30 21.49 12.54
C ILE A 49 5.83 21.88 12.62
N PHE A 50 5.28 22.31 11.49
CA PHE A 50 3.89 22.69 11.32
C PHE A 50 3.18 21.63 10.48
N PRO A 51 2.61 20.60 11.13
CA PRO A 51 2.01 19.49 10.40
C PRO A 51 0.85 19.98 9.53
N PHE A 52 0.92 19.65 8.23
CA PHE A 52 -0.04 20.17 7.25
C PHE A 52 -0.85 19.09 6.56
N SER A 53 -0.21 18.02 6.11
CA SER A 53 -0.87 16.89 5.44
C SER A 53 -0.10 15.60 5.69
N LEU A 54 -0.81 14.48 5.78
CA LEU A 54 -0.26 13.15 6.01
C LEU A 54 -0.66 12.21 4.88
N GLN A 55 0.24 11.31 4.49
CA GLN A 55 -0.06 10.18 3.62
C GLN A 55 0.60 8.90 4.15
N PRO A 56 -0.04 7.74 3.99
CA PRO A 56 0.53 6.48 4.44
C PRO A 56 1.72 6.03 3.58
N LEU A 57 2.67 5.37 4.24
CA LEU A 57 3.71 4.53 3.64
C LEU A 57 3.53 3.09 4.13
N PRO A 58 4.11 2.08 3.45
CA PRO A 58 4.03 0.68 3.89
C PRO A 58 4.49 0.42 5.34
N GLN A 59 5.39 1.27 5.88
CA GLN A 59 5.97 1.11 7.22
C GLN A 59 5.93 2.40 8.07
N GLY A 60 5.10 3.37 7.67
CA GLY A 60 5.15 4.70 8.26
C GLY A 60 4.13 5.66 7.69
N LEU A 61 4.34 6.95 7.94
CA LEU A 61 3.64 8.06 7.30
C LEU A 61 4.66 9.03 6.71
N VAL A 62 4.27 9.75 5.66
CA VAL A 62 4.93 10.99 5.25
C VAL A 62 4.11 12.14 5.80
N LEU A 63 4.77 13.08 6.45
CA LEU A 63 4.23 14.35 6.87
C LEU A 63 4.78 15.45 5.97
N LEU A 64 3.88 16.30 5.48
CA LEU A 64 4.23 17.56 4.86
C LEU A 64 4.14 18.68 5.89
N ASP A 65 5.20 19.48 5.98
CA ASP A 65 5.19 20.82 6.55
C ASP A 65 5.23 21.83 5.39
N SER A 66 4.06 22.33 5.02
CA SER A 66 3.93 23.28 3.92
C SER A 66 4.56 24.64 4.24
N VAL A 67 4.66 25.01 5.52
CA VAL A 67 5.15 26.32 5.97
C VAL A 67 6.67 26.34 5.93
N LYS A 68 7.31 25.24 6.32
CA LYS A 68 8.76 25.07 6.26
C LYS A 68 9.24 24.40 4.97
N SER A 69 8.36 24.17 4.00
CA SER A 69 8.69 23.54 2.71
C SER A 69 9.49 22.23 2.86
N ALA A 70 9.09 21.42 3.84
CA ALA A 70 9.82 20.22 4.25
C ALA A 70 8.90 19.00 4.36
N PHE A 71 9.48 17.82 4.16
CA PHE A 71 8.81 16.53 4.25
C PHE A 71 9.51 15.68 5.31
N PHE A 72 8.73 14.95 6.10
CA PHE A 72 9.23 14.08 7.17
C PHE A 72 8.65 12.68 7.04
N THR A 73 9.39 11.67 7.46
CA THR A 73 8.86 10.32 7.68
C THR A 73 8.63 10.05 9.15
N ILE A 74 7.52 9.40 9.48
CA ILE A 74 7.15 9.02 10.84
C ILE A 74 6.97 7.50 10.88
N ALA A 75 7.63 6.82 11.81
CA ALA A 75 7.51 5.37 11.98
C ALA A 75 6.18 4.98 12.66
N LEU A 76 5.62 3.83 12.26
CA LEU A 76 4.51 3.19 12.97
C LEU A 76 5.02 2.13 13.96
N PRO A 77 4.32 1.87 15.09
CA PRO A 77 3.09 2.53 15.54
C PRO A 77 3.32 3.98 16.01
N LEU A 78 2.28 4.82 15.91
CA LEU A 78 2.33 6.20 16.40
C LEU A 78 2.29 6.26 17.93
N SER A 79 3.14 7.08 18.50
CA SER A 79 3.17 7.48 19.91
C SER A 79 3.81 8.85 20.03
N LEU A 80 3.67 9.49 21.19
CA LEU A 80 4.30 10.79 21.47
C LEU A 80 5.83 10.75 21.26
N GLU A 81 6.42 9.57 21.39
CA GLU A 81 7.85 9.32 21.23
C GLU A 81 8.25 8.82 19.83
N SER A 82 7.32 8.67 18.86
CA SER A 82 7.65 8.12 17.54
C SER A 82 8.81 8.86 16.89
N ASP A 83 9.72 8.10 16.28
CA ASP A 83 10.84 8.67 15.55
C ASP A 83 10.34 9.40 14.30
N VAL A 84 10.75 10.66 14.15
CA VAL A 84 10.41 11.52 13.03
C VAL A 84 11.71 11.97 12.39
N ARG A 85 11.83 11.78 11.08
CA ARG A 85 13.07 12.06 10.34
C ARG A 85 12.81 12.97 9.16
N LEU A 86 13.72 13.90 8.90
CA LEU A 86 13.68 14.70 7.69
C LEU A 86 13.83 13.79 6.46
N LEU A 87 12.89 13.90 5.53
CA LEU A 87 12.89 13.17 4.27
C LEU A 87 13.48 14.02 3.14
N SER A 88 12.99 15.25 2.98
CA SER A 88 13.44 16.18 1.95
C SER A 88 12.99 17.62 2.24
N GLY A 89 13.63 18.58 1.58
CA GLY A 89 13.41 20.01 1.80
C GLY A 89 14.40 20.57 2.82
N ASP A 90 15.16 21.59 2.42
CA ASP A 90 16.20 22.17 3.27
C ASP A 90 15.64 23.18 4.30
N GLY A 91 14.34 23.48 4.26
CA GLY A 91 13.67 24.46 5.11
C GLY A 91 13.56 25.86 4.50
N LYS A 92 14.13 26.07 3.31
CA LYS A 92 14.07 27.32 2.58
C LYS A 92 13.06 27.22 1.44
N GLU A 93 12.40 28.33 1.20
CA GLU A 93 11.53 28.48 0.05
C GLU A 93 12.38 28.63 -1.21
N GLY A 94 12.17 27.76 -2.18
CA GLY A 94 12.90 27.79 -3.43
C GLY A 94 12.43 26.75 -4.44
N PHE A 95 13.07 26.77 -5.60
CA PHE A 95 12.75 25.86 -6.70
C PHE A 95 14.04 25.31 -7.29
N SER A 96 14.57 24.26 -6.64
CA SER A 96 15.77 23.55 -7.08
C SER A 96 15.57 22.05 -6.97
N ASP A 97 15.74 21.34 -8.08
CA ASP A 97 15.89 19.88 -8.13
C ASP A 97 17.27 19.45 -7.59
N GLY A 98 17.42 18.18 -7.20
CA GLY A 98 18.68 17.68 -6.66
C GLY A 98 18.52 16.56 -5.63
N ASP A 99 19.55 16.38 -4.81
CA ASP A 99 19.53 15.41 -3.71
C ASP A 99 18.47 15.77 -2.67
N LEU A 100 18.01 14.78 -1.91
CA LEU A 100 16.91 14.95 -0.94
C LEU A 100 17.16 16.09 0.07
N GLY A 101 18.40 16.28 0.50
CA GLY A 101 18.78 17.29 1.50
C GLY A 101 19.10 18.68 0.92
N THR A 102 19.19 18.83 -0.40
CA THR A 102 19.49 20.11 -1.07
C THR A 102 18.38 20.59 -1.99
N ALA A 103 17.41 19.74 -2.30
CA ALA A 103 16.22 20.14 -3.04
C ALA A 103 15.40 21.16 -2.24
N GLU A 104 15.03 22.25 -2.89
CA GLU A 104 14.23 23.32 -2.31
C GLU A 104 12.81 23.22 -2.84
N PHE A 105 11.83 23.44 -1.97
CA PHE A 105 10.41 23.52 -2.33
C PHE A 105 9.88 24.91 -1.96
N ASN A 106 8.81 25.32 -2.63
CA ASN A 106 8.16 26.60 -2.44
C ASN A 106 6.67 26.35 -2.24
N HIS A 107 6.24 26.41 -0.98
CA HIS A 107 4.85 26.25 -0.55
C HIS A 107 4.15 25.00 -1.15
N PRO A 108 4.68 23.79 -0.91
CA PRO A 108 4.03 22.56 -1.34
C PRO A 108 2.66 22.42 -0.66
N ARG A 109 1.58 22.19 -1.42
CA ARG A 109 0.20 22.29 -0.90
C ARG A 109 -0.55 20.96 -0.84
N SER A 110 -0.15 20.02 -1.67
CA SER A 110 -0.73 18.68 -1.76
C SER A 110 0.36 17.72 -2.21
N PHE A 111 0.26 16.47 -1.78
CA PHE A 111 1.12 15.41 -2.26
C PHE A 111 0.41 14.06 -2.26
N ALA A 112 0.93 13.12 -3.04
CA ALA A 112 0.48 11.74 -3.11
C ALA A 112 1.69 10.80 -3.09
N VAL A 113 1.46 9.57 -2.64
CA VAL A 113 2.48 8.52 -2.56
C VAL A 113 2.11 7.42 -3.54
N ASP A 114 3.05 6.99 -4.39
CA ASP A 114 2.83 5.83 -5.26
C ASP A 114 3.06 4.49 -4.56
N SER A 115 2.77 3.40 -5.27
CA SER A 115 2.94 2.02 -4.82
C SER A 115 4.37 1.64 -4.40
N VAL A 116 5.37 2.36 -4.89
CA VAL A 116 6.79 2.08 -4.65
C VAL A 116 7.36 3.02 -3.57
N GLY A 117 6.56 4.00 -3.14
CA GLY A 117 6.91 4.99 -2.13
C GLY A 117 7.58 6.25 -2.68
N ASN A 118 7.48 6.54 -3.98
CA ASN A 118 7.81 7.89 -4.45
C ASN A 118 6.70 8.85 -4.05
N ILE A 119 7.06 10.11 -3.80
CA ILE A 119 6.13 11.17 -3.42
C ILE A 119 6.02 12.17 -4.55
N TYR A 120 4.79 12.47 -4.97
CA TYR A 120 4.49 13.50 -5.96
C TYR A 120 3.95 14.72 -5.27
N VAL A 121 4.54 15.89 -5.54
CA VAL A 121 4.29 17.12 -4.81
C VAL A 121 3.70 18.16 -5.76
N ALA A 122 2.56 18.72 -5.40
CA ALA A 122 1.97 19.88 -6.06
C ALA A 122 2.50 21.17 -5.41
N GLN A 123 3.28 21.95 -6.17
CA GLN A 123 3.80 23.24 -5.76
C GLN A 123 3.07 24.38 -6.47
N ARG A 124 2.25 25.11 -5.70
CA ARG A 124 1.37 26.15 -6.26
C ARG A 124 2.08 27.43 -6.65
N SER A 125 3.11 27.83 -5.90
CA SER A 125 3.86 29.06 -6.20
C SER A 125 4.62 28.96 -7.52
N ASP A 126 5.08 27.76 -7.88
CA ASP A 126 5.86 27.52 -9.10
C ASP A 126 5.04 26.85 -10.22
N ASN A 127 3.78 26.48 -9.94
CA ASN A 127 2.90 25.73 -10.85
C ASN A 127 3.55 24.44 -11.37
N THR A 128 4.23 23.70 -10.47
CA THR A 128 4.97 22.47 -10.79
C THR A 128 4.43 21.26 -10.06
N ILE A 129 4.61 20.10 -10.69
CA ILE A 129 4.47 18.80 -10.07
C ILE A 129 5.85 18.16 -10.04
N ARG A 130 6.31 17.84 -8.83
CA ARG A 130 7.63 17.28 -8.58
C ARG A 130 7.53 15.89 -7.99
N LYS A 131 8.61 15.13 -8.11
CA LYS A 131 8.73 13.76 -7.62
C LYS A 131 9.93 13.64 -6.70
N ILE A 132 9.70 13.23 -5.46
CA ILE A 132 10.71 12.80 -4.50
C ILE A 132 10.84 11.29 -4.63
N SER A 133 12.06 10.82 -4.90
CA SER A 133 12.39 9.41 -5.01
C SER A 133 13.69 9.11 -4.26
N LYS A 134 14.07 7.83 -4.18
CA LYS A 134 15.39 7.44 -3.64
C LYS A 134 16.57 8.04 -4.43
N LYS A 135 16.34 8.51 -5.65
CA LYS A 135 17.35 9.15 -6.52
C LYS A 135 17.43 10.67 -6.32
N GLY A 136 16.61 11.25 -5.44
CA GLY A 136 16.46 12.69 -5.27
C GLY A 136 15.13 13.23 -5.79
N VAL A 137 15.06 14.55 -5.91
CA VAL A 137 13.89 15.32 -6.32
C VAL A 137 14.03 15.77 -7.77
N THR A 138 12.96 15.58 -8.55
CA THR A 138 12.89 15.97 -9.97
C THR A 138 11.56 16.62 -10.31
N THR A 139 11.54 17.55 -11.26
CA THR A 139 10.30 18.10 -11.81
C THR A 139 9.76 17.20 -12.92
N ILE A 140 8.50 16.77 -12.80
CA ILE A 140 7.87 15.86 -13.79
C ILE A 140 6.90 16.58 -14.72
N ALA A 141 6.30 17.69 -14.29
CA ALA A 141 5.42 18.50 -15.12
C ALA A 141 5.32 19.95 -14.62
N GLY A 142 5.05 20.89 -15.52
CA GLY A 142 4.90 22.31 -15.16
C GLY A 142 6.22 23.05 -15.08
N GLY A 143 6.19 24.28 -14.54
CA GLY A 143 7.39 25.08 -14.32
C GLY A 143 8.01 25.69 -15.57
N SER A 144 7.33 25.66 -16.71
CA SER A 144 7.87 26.22 -17.96
C SER A 144 7.95 27.75 -17.88
N GLY A 145 9.10 28.31 -18.25
CA GLY A 145 9.38 29.75 -18.26
C GLY A 145 10.19 30.24 -17.05
N SER A 146 10.73 31.45 -17.15
CA SER A 146 11.48 32.10 -16.06
C SER A 146 10.98 33.56 -15.91
N PRO A 147 10.09 33.85 -14.95
CA PRO A 147 9.51 32.95 -13.96
C PRO A 147 8.47 31.98 -14.56
N PRO A 148 8.16 30.85 -13.88
CA PRO A 148 7.05 29.98 -14.24
C PRO A 148 5.73 30.75 -14.35
N LYS A 149 4.95 30.47 -15.41
CA LYS A 149 3.65 31.12 -15.62
C LYS A 149 2.51 30.12 -15.42
N PRO A 150 1.43 30.51 -14.72
CA PRO A 150 0.25 29.68 -14.63
C PRO A 150 -0.41 29.52 -16.01
N GLY A 151 -1.05 28.37 -16.24
CA GLY A 151 -1.70 28.04 -17.49
C GLY A 151 -2.49 26.73 -17.38
N HIS A 152 -2.95 26.20 -18.51
CA HIS A 152 -3.67 24.93 -18.56
C HIS A 152 -3.35 24.16 -19.85
N ALA A 153 -2.22 24.47 -20.48
CA ALA A 153 -1.79 23.77 -21.68
C ALA A 153 -1.47 22.32 -21.33
N ASP A 154 -1.99 21.40 -22.14
CA ASP A 154 -1.61 19.99 -22.13
C ASP A 154 -0.36 19.75 -22.98
N GLY A 155 0.23 18.56 -22.85
CA GLY A 155 1.39 18.13 -23.62
C GLY A 155 2.37 17.32 -22.78
N PRO A 156 3.59 17.08 -23.30
CA PRO A 156 4.69 16.53 -22.50
C PRO A 156 4.89 17.36 -21.22
N GLY A 157 5.34 16.73 -20.13
CA GLY A 157 5.45 17.39 -18.82
C GLY A 157 6.22 18.73 -18.85
N GLN A 158 7.25 18.84 -19.69
CA GLN A 158 8.05 20.07 -19.85
C GLN A 158 7.27 21.23 -20.50
N ASN A 159 6.19 20.94 -21.22
CA ASN A 159 5.37 21.91 -21.95
C ASN A 159 4.00 22.11 -21.31
N ALA A 160 3.57 21.20 -20.44
CA ALA A 160 2.33 21.33 -19.71
C ALA A 160 2.42 22.50 -18.71
N THR A 161 1.33 23.25 -18.56
CA THR A 161 1.22 24.35 -17.58
C THR A 161 0.01 24.11 -16.69
N PHE A 162 0.10 24.46 -15.40
CA PHE A 162 -0.99 24.32 -14.42
C PHE A 162 -1.39 25.68 -13.87
N SER A 163 -2.60 25.79 -13.32
CA SER A 163 -2.96 26.99 -12.58
C SER A 163 -2.19 27.07 -11.26
N ASN A 164 -2.39 28.15 -10.51
CA ASN A 164 -1.82 28.35 -9.18
C ASN A 164 -2.66 27.74 -8.05
N ASP A 165 -3.74 27.01 -8.37
CA ASP A 165 -4.59 26.35 -7.38
C ASP A 165 -4.94 24.94 -7.85
N PHE A 166 -4.04 23.99 -7.55
CA PHE A 166 -4.21 22.60 -7.87
C PHE A 166 -3.78 21.68 -6.72
N ASP A 167 -4.34 20.48 -6.74
CA ASP A 167 -4.05 19.37 -5.83
C ASP A 167 -3.92 18.08 -6.65
N LEU A 168 -3.30 17.03 -6.10
CA LEU A 168 -3.10 15.77 -6.82
C LEU A 168 -3.41 14.53 -5.98
N VAL A 169 -3.72 13.43 -6.66
CA VAL A 169 -3.93 12.10 -6.07
C VAL A 169 -3.34 11.03 -6.98
N PHE A 170 -2.74 9.99 -6.39
CA PHE A 170 -2.27 8.83 -7.13
C PHE A 170 -3.38 7.78 -7.25
N ILE A 171 -3.58 7.24 -8.45
CA ILE A 171 -4.55 6.18 -8.74
C ILE A 171 -3.79 4.92 -9.18
N PRO A 172 -3.60 3.91 -8.29
CA PRO A 172 -2.80 2.72 -8.58
C PRO A 172 -3.25 1.96 -9.83
N ASN A 173 -4.57 1.75 -9.97
CA ASN A 173 -5.15 0.97 -11.07
C ASN A 173 -4.96 1.62 -12.45
N MET A 174 -4.69 2.93 -12.49
CA MET A 174 -4.44 3.69 -13.73
C MET A 174 -2.95 3.99 -13.94
N CYS A 175 -2.08 3.66 -12.98
CA CYS A 175 -0.68 4.09 -12.97
C CYS A 175 -0.54 5.59 -13.30
N SER A 176 -1.34 6.42 -12.61
CA SER A 176 -1.49 7.83 -12.97
C SER A 176 -1.68 8.71 -11.76
N LEU A 177 -1.26 9.97 -11.89
CA LEU A 177 -1.74 11.05 -11.02
C LEU A 177 -2.98 11.67 -11.65
N LEU A 178 -4.01 11.93 -10.85
CA LEU A 178 -5.08 12.86 -11.19
C LEU A 178 -4.82 14.18 -10.48
N VAL A 179 -4.94 15.26 -11.23
CA VAL A 179 -4.72 16.64 -10.78
C VAL A 179 -6.06 17.35 -10.83
N SER A 180 -6.49 17.86 -9.68
CA SER A 180 -7.62 18.78 -9.59
C SER A 180 -7.09 20.18 -9.81
N ASP A 181 -7.16 20.68 -11.05
CA ASP A 181 -6.66 22.00 -11.45
C ASP A 181 -7.80 23.02 -11.33
N LYS A 182 -8.00 23.52 -10.10
CA LYS A 182 -9.26 24.17 -9.69
C LYS A 182 -9.48 25.51 -10.34
N ALA A 183 -8.45 26.36 -10.44
CA ALA A 183 -8.61 27.66 -11.08
C ALA A 183 -8.84 27.54 -12.60
N SER A 184 -8.38 26.44 -13.22
CA SER A 184 -8.68 26.10 -14.61
C SER A 184 -9.95 25.26 -14.79
N ARG A 185 -10.55 24.76 -13.71
CA ARG A 185 -11.77 23.92 -13.70
C ARG A 185 -11.59 22.61 -14.46
N LEU A 186 -10.38 22.04 -14.40
CA LEU A 186 -10.02 20.81 -15.10
C LEU A 186 -9.68 19.71 -14.10
N VAL A 187 -10.00 18.46 -14.46
CA VAL A 187 -9.36 17.28 -13.90
C VAL A 187 -8.39 16.78 -14.94
N ARG A 188 -7.11 16.66 -14.58
CA ARG A 188 -6.03 16.36 -15.52
C ARG A 188 -5.33 15.08 -15.11
N GLN A 189 -4.86 14.31 -16.09
CA GLN A 189 -4.18 13.05 -15.84
C GLN A 189 -2.72 13.15 -16.24
N ILE A 190 -1.83 12.66 -15.38
CA ILE A 190 -0.43 12.45 -15.70
C ILE A 190 -0.17 10.96 -15.63
N ASN A 191 0.08 10.36 -16.79
CA ASN A 191 0.51 8.97 -16.88
C ASN A 191 1.90 8.85 -16.24
N LEU A 192 2.02 7.98 -15.23
CA LEU A 192 3.29 7.70 -14.60
C LEU A 192 4.04 6.63 -15.38
N LYS A 193 5.33 6.49 -15.08
CA LYS A 193 6.15 5.44 -15.68
C LYS A 193 5.80 4.10 -15.04
N PRO A 194 5.83 2.97 -15.77
CA PRO A 194 5.50 1.66 -15.21
C PRO A 194 6.30 1.30 -13.95
N GLU A 195 7.56 1.70 -13.87
CA GLU A 195 8.43 1.47 -12.69
C GLU A 195 7.96 2.20 -11.43
N ASP A 196 7.13 3.24 -11.56
CA ASP A 196 6.55 3.98 -10.43
C ASP A 196 5.28 3.31 -9.89
N CYS A 197 4.77 2.32 -10.64
CA CYS A 197 3.53 1.61 -10.36
C CYS A 197 3.73 0.13 -10.05
N ALA A 198 4.88 -0.42 -10.44
CA ALA A 198 5.23 -1.80 -10.17
C ALA A 198 5.51 -1.97 -8.67
N GLN A 199 4.63 -2.68 -7.96
CA GLN A 199 4.93 -3.14 -6.61
C GLN A 199 6.29 -3.84 -6.60
N PRO A 200 7.15 -3.65 -5.59
CA PRO A 200 8.35 -4.46 -5.42
C PRO A 200 7.89 -5.91 -5.22
N THR A 201 7.82 -6.66 -6.31
CA THR A 201 7.50 -8.07 -6.27
C THR A 201 8.61 -8.74 -5.48
N GLN A 202 8.28 -9.31 -4.31
CA GLN A 202 9.13 -10.30 -3.63
C GLN A 202 9.29 -11.60 -4.45
N SER A 203 9.10 -11.53 -5.78
CA SER A 203 9.12 -12.67 -6.70
C SER A 203 10.52 -13.06 -7.17
N GLU A 204 11.57 -12.30 -6.83
CA GLU A 204 12.95 -12.74 -7.07
C GLU A 204 13.35 -13.94 -6.18
N LEU A 205 12.74 -14.10 -5.01
CA LEU A 205 12.94 -15.30 -4.19
C LEU A 205 12.23 -16.53 -4.76
N GLY A 206 11.17 -16.36 -5.56
CA GLY A 206 10.39 -17.48 -6.11
C GLY A 206 11.12 -18.23 -7.22
N MET A 207 11.83 -17.52 -8.12
CA MET A 207 12.55 -18.18 -9.22
C MET A 207 13.94 -18.67 -8.81
N ALA A 208 14.61 -17.96 -7.89
CA ALA A 208 15.89 -18.41 -7.33
C ALA A 208 15.72 -19.64 -6.43
N SER A 209 14.68 -19.67 -5.58
CA SER A 209 14.44 -20.80 -4.66
C SER A 209 14.09 -22.11 -5.38
N ILE A 210 13.25 -22.06 -6.43
CA ILE A 210 12.90 -23.26 -7.21
C ILE A 210 14.13 -23.86 -7.88
N SER A 211 15.01 -23.01 -8.42
CA SER A 211 16.24 -23.44 -9.10
C SER A 211 17.26 -24.04 -8.11
N ILE A 212 17.39 -23.45 -6.92
CA ILE A 212 18.29 -23.95 -5.87
C ILE A 212 17.79 -25.27 -5.29
N ILE A 213 16.49 -25.40 -5.02
CA ILE A 213 15.89 -26.64 -4.51
C ILE A 213 16.04 -27.77 -5.54
N ALA A 214 15.79 -27.49 -6.83
CA ALA A 214 15.99 -28.46 -7.90
C ALA A 214 17.46 -28.91 -8.02
N ALA A 215 18.42 -27.99 -7.89
CA ALA A 215 19.84 -28.31 -7.93
C ALA A 215 20.28 -29.16 -6.72
N ILE A 216 19.79 -28.84 -5.51
CA ILE A 216 20.06 -29.62 -4.30
C ILE A 216 19.47 -31.04 -4.43
N CYS A 217 18.23 -31.18 -4.93
CA CYS A 217 17.62 -32.48 -5.16
C CYS A 217 18.41 -33.33 -6.18
N LEU A 218 18.90 -32.73 -7.26
CA LEU A 218 19.71 -33.43 -8.26
C LEU A 218 21.05 -33.88 -7.68
N MET A 219 21.70 -33.04 -6.89
CA MET A 219 22.96 -33.38 -6.20
C MET A 219 22.77 -34.55 -5.21
N CYS A 220 21.67 -34.55 -4.44
CA CYS A 220 21.34 -35.65 -3.53
C CYS A 220 21.09 -36.98 -4.27
N LEU A 221 20.41 -36.94 -5.41
CA LEU A 221 20.18 -38.12 -6.26
C LEU A 221 21.51 -38.69 -6.81
N LEU A 222 22.41 -37.83 -7.27
CA LEU A 222 23.72 -38.24 -7.79
C LEU A 222 24.59 -38.86 -6.69
N ILE A 223 24.60 -38.27 -5.49
CA ILE A 223 25.32 -38.83 -4.33
C ILE A 223 24.73 -40.19 -3.95
N GLY A 224 23.40 -40.33 -3.93
CA GLY A 224 22.72 -41.60 -3.65
C GLY A 224 23.05 -42.70 -4.67
N LEU A 225 23.13 -42.36 -5.96
CA LEU A 225 23.53 -43.30 -7.01
C LEU A 225 24.99 -43.74 -6.89
N ILE A 226 25.90 -42.80 -6.60
CA ILE A 226 27.32 -43.10 -6.37
C ILE A 226 27.48 -43.97 -5.13
N ALA A 227 26.83 -43.63 -4.03
CA ALA A 227 26.85 -44.42 -2.80
C ALA A 227 26.28 -45.83 -3.03
N GLY A 228 25.18 -45.97 -3.77
CA GLY A 228 24.60 -47.25 -4.14
C GLY A 228 25.52 -48.09 -5.03
N PHE A 229 26.22 -47.48 -5.99
CA PHE A 229 27.19 -48.16 -6.84
C PHE A 229 28.42 -48.64 -6.06
N MET A 230 28.89 -47.83 -5.11
CA MET A 230 29.99 -48.18 -4.21
C MET A 230 29.58 -49.29 -3.22
N ALA A 231 28.37 -49.22 -2.66
CA ALA A 231 27.83 -50.26 -1.78
C ALA A 231 27.60 -51.60 -2.52
N ARG A 232 27.22 -51.56 -3.81
CA ARG A 232 27.04 -52.76 -4.64
C ARG A 232 28.33 -53.55 -4.84
N ARG A 233 29.51 -52.92 -4.74
CA ARG A 233 30.81 -53.62 -4.76
C ARG A 233 31.14 -54.36 -3.47
N PHE A 234 30.37 -54.19 -2.40
CA PHE A 234 30.57 -54.84 -1.10
C PHE A 234 29.52 -55.91 -0.76
N ILE A 235 28.57 -56.20 -1.65
CA ILE A 235 27.63 -57.31 -1.47
C ILE A 235 28.31 -58.61 -1.94
N VAL A 236 29.04 -59.26 -1.04
CA VAL A 236 29.47 -60.65 -1.20
C VAL A 236 28.25 -61.55 -0.98
N SER A 237 27.83 -62.31 -2.00
CA SER A 237 26.78 -63.32 -1.83
C SER A 237 27.31 -64.49 -1.01
N HIS A 238 26.92 -64.60 0.26
CA HIS A 238 27.03 -65.87 0.97
C HIS A 238 25.92 -66.80 0.50
N THR A 239 26.22 -67.71 -0.44
CA THR A 239 25.34 -68.84 -0.76
C THR A 239 25.42 -69.87 0.37
N GLY A 240 24.39 -69.87 1.22
CA GLY A 240 24.16 -70.86 2.26
C GLY A 240 23.72 -72.21 1.68
N ARG A 241 24.36 -73.26 2.21
CA ARG A 241 24.22 -74.69 1.94
C ARG A 241 22.78 -75.17 2.16
N ALA A 242 22.24 -75.89 1.18
CA ALA A 242 20.96 -76.60 1.28
C ALA A 242 21.04 -77.73 2.31
N HIS A 243 20.10 -77.76 3.26
CA HIS A 243 19.79 -78.92 4.09
C HIS A 243 18.37 -79.40 3.75
N SER A 244 18.29 -80.61 3.20
CA SER A 244 17.05 -81.40 3.13
C SER A 244 16.84 -82.12 4.46
N PRO A 245 15.61 -82.25 4.98
CA PRO A 245 15.28 -83.27 5.97
C PRO A 245 14.42 -84.40 5.38
N LEU A 246 14.82 -85.62 5.71
CA LEU A 246 14.08 -86.88 5.59
C LEU A 246 13.01 -86.96 6.70
N VAL A 247 11.75 -87.30 6.35
CA VAL A 247 10.94 -88.46 6.82
C VAL A 247 10.98 -88.77 8.34
N GLN A 248 9.94 -89.00 9.14
CA GLN A 248 8.48 -89.21 9.01
C GLN A 248 7.94 -89.55 10.43
N GLN A 249 6.72 -89.14 10.81
CA GLN A 249 5.75 -90.06 11.44
C GLN A 249 4.36 -89.43 11.61
N ASP A 250 3.38 -90.24 11.25
CA ASP A 250 1.93 -90.03 11.20
C ASP A 250 1.28 -89.78 12.56
N MET A 251 0.16 -89.03 12.58
CA MET A 251 -1.13 -89.43 13.17
C MET A 251 -2.27 -88.54 12.66
N GLU A 252 -3.41 -89.17 12.40
CA GLU A 252 -4.65 -88.70 11.77
C GLU A 252 -5.43 -87.63 12.56
N ALA A 253 -6.14 -86.74 11.85
CA ALA A 253 -7.62 -86.69 11.80
C ALA A 253 -8.16 -85.39 11.13
N LEU A 254 -9.10 -85.57 10.19
CA LEU A 254 -9.90 -84.60 9.40
C LEU A 254 -10.87 -83.72 10.24
N PRO A 255 -11.68 -82.77 9.67
CA PRO A 255 -11.69 -82.18 8.31
C PRO A 255 -11.78 -80.63 8.21
N ASN A 256 -11.49 -80.15 7.00
CA ASN A 256 -11.95 -78.96 6.23
C ASN A 256 -13.41 -78.47 6.50
N PRO A 257 -13.93 -77.37 5.90
CA PRO A 257 -13.38 -76.40 4.93
C PRO A 257 -13.72 -74.93 5.31
N THR A 258 -13.21 -73.86 4.69
CA THR A 258 -13.66 -73.16 3.45
C THR A 258 -13.03 -71.77 3.62
N GLY A 259 -12.35 -71.16 2.66
CA GLY A 259 -12.93 -70.66 1.42
C GLY A 259 -12.16 -69.39 1.07
N GLU A 260 -11.79 -69.29 -0.20
CA GLU A 260 -10.79 -68.40 -0.76
C GLU A 260 -11.17 -66.91 -0.68
N SER A 261 -10.12 -66.11 -0.51
CA SER A 261 -10.07 -64.70 -0.89
C SER A 261 -9.87 -64.62 -2.41
N SER A 262 -10.85 -64.06 -3.11
CA SER A 262 -10.66 -63.49 -4.44
C SER A 262 -11.68 -62.38 -4.62
N THR A 263 -11.21 -61.17 -4.89
CA THR A 263 -11.87 -60.31 -5.88
C THR A 263 -10.86 -59.27 -6.35
N ASP A 264 -10.38 -59.52 -7.55
CA ASP A 264 -9.80 -58.52 -8.43
C ASP A 264 -10.91 -57.67 -9.06
N ASN A 265 -10.49 -56.51 -9.54
CA ASN A 265 -11.27 -55.40 -10.06
C ASN A 265 -12.24 -55.76 -11.20
N LEU A 266 -13.32 -54.97 -11.30
CA LEU A 266 -13.87 -54.34 -12.52
C LEU A 266 -15.41 -54.31 -12.50
N LEU A 267 -16.01 -53.19 -12.09
CA LEU A 267 -17.31 -52.79 -12.65
C LEU A 267 -17.44 -51.26 -12.74
N ARG A 268 -17.50 -50.80 -14.00
CA ARG A 268 -18.35 -49.71 -14.50
C ARG A 268 -19.54 -49.42 -13.57
N HIS A 269 -19.79 -48.14 -13.26
CA HIS A 269 -21.05 -47.54 -13.70
C HIS A 269 -21.05 -46.00 -13.64
N GLN A 270 -21.55 -45.47 -14.76
CA GLN A 270 -22.01 -44.14 -15.07
C GLN A 270 -23.42 -43.92 -14.49
N LYS A 271 -23.68 -42.74 -13.87
CA LYS A 271 -24.98 -42.01 -13.76
C LYS A 271 -24.73 -40.71 -12.97
N ARG A 272 -24.82 -39.49 -13.52
CA ARG A 272 -25.98 -38.65 -13.91
C ARG A 272 -26.99 -38.35 -12.78
N SER A 273 -27.37 -37.06 -12.73
CA SER A 273 -28.44 -36.36 -11.96
C SER A 273 -28.04 -35.93 -10.54
N CYS A 274 -28.31 -34.71 -10.06
CA CYS A 274 -29.09 -33.55 -10.52
C CYS A 274 -28.34 -32.26 -10.19
#